data_AF-A0A7T8INT3-F1
#
_entry.id   AF-A0A7T8INT3-F1
#
_cell.length_a   1.000
_cell.length_b   1.000
_cell.length_c   1.000
_cell.angle_alpha   90.00
_cell.angle_beta   90.00
_cell.angle_gamma   90.00
#
_symmetry.space_group_name_H-M   'P 1'
#
loop_
_entity.id
_entity.type
_entity.pdbx_description
1 polymer ?
#
loop_
_entity_poly.entity_id
_entity_poly.type
_entity_poly.pdbx_seq_one_letter_code
_entity_poly.pdbx_strand_id
1 'polypeptide(L)'
;MVQIQRSKFNKTHKLIIAALVLSICLLGLWLYGGQSAQPSPHAAIIDNDELLALAAESQSNPDIYASSLVKPGDPLFKGLYELQSLRKDLAAEALLPLAEAGNSDAMLWYGMTVLRLSVLSGGDKWIHDAAMAGNPYAMRRLVPAGETLQDCEWYLGSYCDDAWADKAREAFQQRLQANPDDVLSRYAASMDADRAAEAAKQKYYAPMVKQALRYARAYEAGELSEADAIKVVTLLKMAANDNFPLAMDILAGSFYKIIGFEMANFYAKRAFHLGFNSLDAIILVNIKEWPKGTNRDEMLVALSYIYAAEKYYRRRNLDFIIIGDLDKGGAPVSKVEISAAKEQAKKIISEITPVIYIDEIYDVESYNY
;
A
#
# COMPACT_ATOMS: atom_id res chain seq x y z
N MET A 1 -44.22 67.45 5.41
CA MET A 1 -44.93 66.16 5.60
C MET A 1 -44.30 65.14 4.67
N VAL A 2 -43.50 64.21 5.20
CA VAL A 2 -42.94 63.09 4.41
C VAL A 2 -43.94 61.94 4.49
N GLN A 3 -44.51 61.57 3.34
CA GLN A 3 -45.43 60.43 3.22
C GLN A 3 -44.61 59.13 3.23
N ILE A 4 -44.80 58.33 4.27
CA ILE A 4 -44.28 56.96 4.35
C ILE A 4 -45.10 56.08 3.40
N GLN A 5 -44.53 55.68 2.27
CA GLN A 5 -45.12 54.63 1.44
C GLN A 5 -44.98 53.27 2.15
N ARG A 6 -46.09 52.79 2.74
CA ARG A 6 -46.23 51.39 3.15
C ARG A 6 -46.36 50.51 1.90
N SER A 7 -45.35 49.68 1.66
CA SER A 7 -45.37 48.63 0.64
C SER A 7 -46.55 47.67 0.85
N LYS A 8 -47.42 47.55 -0.17
CA LYS A 8 -48.55 46.60 -0.23
C LYS A 8 -48.07 45.29 -0.86
N PHE A 9 -47.49 44.40 -0.07
CA PHE A 9 -47.30 43.01 -0.52
C PHE A 9 -48.64 42.25 -0.45
N ASN A 10 -49.19 41.90 -1.62
CA ASN A 10 -50.43 41.13 -1.78
C ASN A 10 -50.27 39.72 -1.17
N LYS A 11 -51.38 39.10 -0.74
CA LYS A 11 -51.46 37.79 -0.08
C LYS A 11 -50.75 36.69 -0.88
N THR A 12 -50.83 36.75 -2.22
CA THR A 12 -50.10 35.87 -3.15
C THR A 12 -48.58 36.07 -3.10
N HIS A 13 -48.08 37.30 -2.95
CA HIS A 13 -46.64 37.54 -2.81
C HIS A 13 -46.11 37.03 -1.47
N LYS A 14 -46.90 37.13 -0.40
CA LYS A 14 -46.53 36.56 0.91
C LYS A 14 -46.46 35.03 0.87
N LEU A 15 -47.35 34.38 0.13
CA LEU A 15 -47.33 32.93 -0.10
C LEU A 15 -46.12 32.48 -0.91
N ILE A 16 -45.75 33.24 -1.96
CA ILE A 16 -44.56 32.94 -2.78
C ILE A 16 -43.28 33.10 -1.97
N ILE A 17 -43.16 34.17 -1.17
CA ILE A 17 -41.99 34.39 -0.30
C ILE A 17 -41.91 33.30 0.78
N ALA A 18 -43.03 32.92 1.39
CA ALA A 18 -43.06 31.84 2.38
C ALA A 18 -42.65 30.48 1.77
N ALA A 19 -43.10 30.17 0.56
CA ALA A 19 -42.71 28.95 -0.15
C ALA A 19 -41.22 28.94 -0.52
N LEU A 20 -40.67 30.08 -0.95
CA LEU A 20 -39.24 30.24 -1.24
C LEU A 20 -38.39 30.09 0.02
N VAL A 21 -38.78 30.70 1.14
CA VAL A 21 -38.07 30.55 2.41
C VAL A 21 -38.12 29.10 2.91
N LEU A 22 -39.28 28.44 2.81
CA LEU A 22 -39.41 27.03 3.19
C LEU A 22 -38.55 26.12 2.31
N SER A 23 -38.48 26.40 1.00
CA SER A 23 -37.65 25.65 0.06
C SER A 23 -36.15 25.87 0.30
N ILE A 24 -35.74 27.08 0.71
CA ILE A 24 -34.35 27.39 1.08
C ILE A 24 -34.00 26.74 2.44
N CYS A 25 -34.92 26.71 3.40
CA CYS A 25 -34.72 26.01 4.67
C CYS A 25 -34.65 24.49 4.48
N LEU A 26 -35.47 23.92 3.59
CA LEU A 26 -35.42 22.50 3.24
C LEU A 26 -34.15 22.16 2.45
N LEU A 27 -33.70 23.01 1.52
CA LEU A 27 -32.39 22.87 0.87
C LEU A 27 -31.24 22.99 1.88
N GLY A 28 -31.33 23.90 2.86
CA GLY A 28 -30.34 24.06 3.92
C GLY A 28 -30.27 22.84 4.84
N LEU A 29 -31.42 22.26 5.20
CA LEU A 29 -31.50 21.00 5.94
C LEU A 29 -31.04 19.80 5.13
N TRP A 30 -31.17 19.82 3.79
CA TRP A 30 -30.65 18.77 2.91
C TRP A 30 -29.14 18.89 2.66
N LEU A 31 -28.63 20.12 2.54
CA LEU A 31 -27.21 20.42 2.34
C LEU A 31 -26.38 20.32 3.63
N TYR A 32 -26.98 20.57 4.81
CA TYR A 32 -26.27 20.60 6.09
C TYR A 32 -26.81 19.62 7.14
N GLY A 33 -28.04 19.11 7.02
CA GLY A 33 -28.62 18.13 7.95
C GLY A 33 -28.18 16.68 7.71
N GLY A 34 -27.36 16.45 6.68
CA GLY A 34 -26.70 15.17 6.39
C GLY A 34 -25.24 15.08 6.86
N GLN A 35 -24.71 16.10 7.56
CA GLN A 35 -23.47 15.93 8.30
C GLN A 35 -23.78 15.16 9.59
N SER A 36 -24.01 13.85 9.45
CA SER A 36 -23.50 12.92 10.46
C SER A 36 -22.09 13.38 10.77
N ALA A 37 -21.71 13.47 12.04
CA ALA A 37 -20.33 13.67 12.44
C ALA A 37 -19.50 12.59 11.71
N GLN A 38 -18.96 12.92 10.53
CA GLN A 38 -18.11 12.01 9.81
C GLN A 38 -16.96 11.79 10.76
N PRO A 39 -16.67 10.54 11.16
CA PRO A 39 -15.42 10.24 11.82
C PRO A 39 -14.32 10.88 10.98
N SER A 40 -13.28 11.40 11.63
CA SER A 40 -12.09 11.88 10.93
C SER A 40 -11.77 10.92 9.77
N PRO A 41 -11.33 11.39 8.58
CA PRO A 41 -10.86 10.49 7.52
C PRO A 41 -9.74 9.52 7.99
N HIS A 42 -9.21 9.77 9.19
CA HIS A 42 -8.29 8.96 9.98
C HIS A 42 -8.97 8.16 11.13
N ALA A 43 -10.24 7.77 11.10
CA ALA A 43 -10.84 7.04 12.24
C ALA A 43 -10.97 5.52 12.02
N ALA A 44 -11.08 5.08 10.77
CA ALA A 44 -11.60 3.75 10.42
C ALA A 44 -10.85 2.55 11.05
N ILE A 45 -9.52 2.63 11.23
CA ILE A 45 -8.76 1.51 11.81
C ILE A 45 -8.36 1.71 13.26
N ILE A 46 -8.14 2.96 13.72
CA ILE A 46 -7.64 3.23 15.08
C ILE A 46 -8.74 3.22 16.14
N ASP A 47 -10.00 3.36 15.73
CA ASP A 47 -11.17 3.27 16.62
C ASP A 47 -11.94 1.95 16.43
N ASN A 48 -11.35 0.98 15.73
CA ASN A 48 -11.93 -0.33 15.52
C ASN A 48 -11.53 -1.27 16.67
N ASP A 49 -12.47 -1.49 17.60
CA ASP A 49 -12.25 -2.32 18.79
C ASP A 49 -11.82 -3.76 18.46
N GLU A 50 -12.31 -4.32 17.36
CA GLU A 50 -11.96 -5.67 16.94
C GLU A 50 -10.51 -5.76 16.45
N LEU A 51 -10.05 -4.79 15.64
CA LEU A 51 -8.65 -4.71 15.24
C LEU A 51 -7.71 -4.50 16.43
N LEU A 52 -8.11 -3.65 17.38
CA LEU A 52 -7.32 -3.41 18.59
C LEU A 52 -7.25 -4.66 19.48
N ALA A 53 -8.34 -5.40 19.60
CA ALA A 53 -8.37 -6.68 20.33
C ALA A 53 -7.47 -7.73 19.66
N LEU A 54 -7.57 -7.90 18.34
CA LEU A 54 -6.67 -8.79 17.58
C LEU A 54 -5.20 -8.41 17.76
N ALA A 55 -4.90 -7.11 17.72
CA ALA A 55 -3.54 -6.63 17.89
C ALA A 55 -3.00 -6.85 19.31
N ALA A 56 -3.85 -6.76 20.34
CA ALA A 56 -3.48 -7.04 21.72
C ALA A 56 -3.11 -8.52 21.96
N GLU A 57 -3.74 -9.44 21.22
CA GLU A 57 -3.46 -10.88 21.30
C GLU A 57 -2.34 -11.33 20.35
N SER A 58 -1.89 -10.45 19.44
CA SER A 58 -0.91 -10.78 18.41
C SER A 58 0.45 -11.19 18.98
N GLN A 59 0.98 -12.29 18.46
CA GLN A 59 2.31 -12.79 18.78
C GLN A 59 3.09 -13.06 17.50
N SER A 60 4.43 -13.06 17.60
CA SER A 60 5.29 -13.36 16.47
C SER A 60 4.98 -14.74 15.89
N ASN A 61 4.74 -14.78 14.59
CA ASN A 61 4.40 -15.99 13.87
C ASN A 61 5.65 -16.66 13.29
N PRO A 62 5.90 -17.94 13.61
CA PRO A 62 7.01 -18.68 13.00
C PRO A 62 6.78 -18.99 11.51
N ASP A 63 5.53 -19.01 11.02
CA ASP A 63 5.26 -19.14 9.59
C ASP A 63 5.56 -17.81 8.89
N ILE A 64 6.65 -17.79 8.13
CA ILE A 64 7.10 -16.63 7.36
C ILE A 64 6.08 -16.24 6.26
N TYR A 65 5.23 -17.16 5.82
CA TYR A 65 4.20 -16.92 4.80
C TYR A 65 2.81 -16.69 5.41
N ALA A 66 2.72 -16.42 6.71
CA ALA A 66 1.45 -16.29 7.41
C ALA A 66 0.53 -15.22 6.81
N SER A 67 1.10 -14.08 6.37
CA SER A 67 0.36 -12.99 5.72
C SER A 67 0.40 -13.03 4.18
N SER A 68 0.92 -14.11 3.58
CA SER A 68 1.12 -14.19 2.13
C SER A 68 0.00 -14.99 1.48
N LEU A 69 -0.74 -14.34 0.58
CA LEU A 69 -1.81 -15.00 -0.19
C LEU A 69 -1.24 -15.98 -1.23
N VAL A 70 -0.06 -15.67 -1.79
CA VAL A 70 0.64 -16.50 -2.77
C VAL A 70 1.91 -17.05 -2.14
N LYS A 71 1.96 -18.38 -1.96
CA LYS A 71 3.05 -19.09 -1.26
C LYS A 71 3.96 -19.82 -2.25
N PRO A 72 5.19 -20.23 -1.84
CA PRO A 72 6.03 -21.08 -2.66
C PRO A 72 5.28 -22.35 -3.09
N GLY A 73 5.38 -22.69 -4.38
CA GLY A 73 4.61 -23.77 -5.00
C GLY A 73 3.42 -23.29 -5.82
N ASP A 74 2.94 -22.06 -5.58
CA ASP A 74 2.00 -21.41 -6.48
C ASP A 74 2.70 -21.00 -7.81
N PRO A 75 2.10 -21.25 -8.98
CA PRO A 75 2.69 -20.87 -10.27
C PRO A 75 3.02 -19.37 -10.39
N LEU A 76 2.22 -18.49 -9.79
CA LEU A 76 2.41 -17.04 -9.85
C LEU A 76 3.56 -16.55 -8.96
N PHE A 77 3.96 -17.33 -7.96
CA PHE A 77 4.90 -16.92 -6.91
C PHE A 77 6.17 -16.28 -7.48
N LYS A 78 6.82 -16.93 -8.45
CA LYS A 78 8.07 -16.42 -9.05
C LYS A 78 7.85 -15.07 -9.74
N GLY A 79 6.77 -14.94 -10.50
CA GLY A 79 6.45 -13.71 -11.22
C GLY A 79 6.20 -12.53 -10.27
N LEU A 80 5.37 -12.74 -9.25
CA LEU A 80 5.02 -11.70 -8.27
C LEU A 80 6.24 -11.29 -7.43
N TYR A 81 7.05 -12.25 -7.02
CA TYR A 81 8.27 -12.02 -6.27
C TYR A 81 9.27 -11.15 -7.07
N GLU A 82 9.50 -11.47 -8.33
CA GLU A 82 10.39 -10.68 -9.19
C GLU A 82 9.83 -9.26 -9.42
N LEU A 83 8.51 -9.15 -9.57
CA LEU A 83 7.83 -7.87 -9.77
C LEU A 83 7.96 -6.94 -8.56
N GLN A 84 7.65 -7.42 -7.35
CA GLN A 84 7.81 -6.63 -6.12
C GLN A 84 9.28 -6.28 -5.84
N SER A 85 10.20 -7.10 -6.34
CA SER A 85 11.65 -6.83 -6.27
C SER A 85 12.14 -5.85 -7.33
N LEU A 86 11.25 -5.19 -8.08
CA LEU A 86 11.55 -4.25 -9.17
C LEU A 86 12.30 -4.86 -10.38
N ARG A 87 12.32 -6.20 -10.49
CA ARG A 87 12.94 -6.96 -11.58
C ARG A 87 11.89 -7.33 -12.63
N LYS A 88 11.29 -6.29 -13.22
CA LYS A 88 10.14 -6.37 -14.13
C LYS A 88 10.37 -7.26 -15.35
N ASP A 89 11.59 -7.29 -15.89
CA ASP A 89 12.02 -8.19 -16.96
C ASP A 89 11.91 -9.68 -16.55
N LEU A 90 12.42 -10.03 -15.38
CA LEU A 90 12.35 -11.40 -14.86
C LEU A 90 10.92 -11.80 -14.47
N ALA A 91 10.14 -10.83 -13.97
CA ALA A 91 8.72 -11.03 -13.71
C ALA A 91 7.96 -11.34 -15.01
N ALA A 92 8.18 -10.56 -16.06
CA ALA A 92 7.56 -10.78 -17.37
C ALA A 92 7.94 -12.15 -17.94
N GLU A 93 9.22 -12.54 -17.87
CA GLU A 93 9.70 -13.86 -18.30
C GLU A 93 9.01 -15.01 -17.54
N ALA A 94 8.79 -14.85 -16.23
CA ALA A 94 8.14 -15.87 -15.41
C ALA A 94 6.63 -15.95 -15.64
N LEU A 95 5.96 -14.84 -15.91
CA LEU A 95 4.50 -14.77 -16.04
C LEU A 95 4.00 -15.12 -17.44
N LEU A 96 4.78 -14.82 -18.50
CA LEU A 96 4.34 -15.01 -19.89
C LEU A 96 3.88 -16.44 -20.22
N PRO A 97 4.61 -17.52 -19.87
CA PRO A 97 4.18 -18.87 -20.22
C PRO A 97 2.85 -19.26 -19.56
N LEU A 98 2.56 -18.73 -18.37
CA LEU A 98 1.30 -18.97 -17.66
C LEU A 98 0.15 -18.21 -18.32
N ALA A 99 0.41 -16.96 -18.73
CA ALA A 99 -0.54 -16.13 -19.46
C ALA A 99 -0.89 -16.77 -20.82
N GLU A 100 0.10 -17.22 -21.58
CA GLU A 100 -0.10 -17.94 -22.86
C GLU A 100 -0.86 -19.26 -22.70
N ALA A 101 -0.71 -19.92 -21.55
CA ALA A 101 -1.45 -21.13 -21.21
C ALA A 101 -2.92 -20.89 -20.81
N GLY A 102 -3.38 -19.64 -20.78
CA GLY A 102 -4.77 -19.30 -20.49
C GLY A 102 -5.05 -18.94 -19.02
N ASN A 103 -4.04 -18.85 -18.15
CA ASN A 103 -4.25 -18.45 -16.76
C ASN A 103 -4.58 -16.94 -16.70
N SER A 104 -5.81 -16.60 -16.33
CA SER A 104 -6.30 -15.23 -16.37
C SER A 104 -5.67 -14.32 -15.31
N ASP A 105 -5.27 -14.84 -14.15
CA ASP A 105 -4.50 -14.08 -13.15
C ASP A 105 -3.09 -13.76 -13.69
N ALA A 106 -2.43 -14.72 -14.34
CA ALA A 106 -1.14 -14.50 -14.98
C ALA A 106 -1.23 -13.49 -16.14
N MET A 107 -2.31 -13.52 -16.93
CA MET A 107 -2.56 -12.51 -17.98
C MET A 107 -2.64 -11.11 -17.38
N LEU A 108 -3.40 -10.93 -16.30
CA LEU A 108 -3.50 -9.66 -15.58
C LEU A 108 -2.12 -9.19 -15.10
N TRP A 109 -1.41 -10.04 -14.36
CA TRP A 109 -0.10 -9.71 -13.81
C TRP A 109 0.96 -9.44 -14.88
N TYR A 110 0.96 -10.22 -15.97
CA TYR A 110 1.84 -10.01 -17.11
C TYR A 110 1.55 -8.68 -17.80
N GLY A 111 0.28 -8.40 -18.12
CA GLY A 111 -0.16 -7.15 -18.74
C GLY A 111 0.26 -5.93 -17.92
N MET A 112 0.02 -5.96 -16.61
CA MET A 112 0.48 -4.91 -15.68
C MET A 112 2.00 -4.77 -15.66
N THR A 113 2.74 -5.89 -15.72
CA THR A 113 4.21 -5.88 -15.68
C THR A 113 4.80 -5.24 -16.94
N VAL A 114 4.29 -5.58 -18.13
CA VAL A 114 4.84 -5.05 -19.39
C VAL A 114 4.44 -3.60 -19.65
N LEU A 115 3.25 -3.16 -19.21
CA LEU A 115 2.88 -1.73 -19.25
C LEU A 115 3.85 -0.87 -18.44
N ARG A 116 4.37 -1.40 -17.32
CA ARG A 116 5.40 -0.74 -16.49
C ARG A 116 6.78 -0.72 -17.10
N LEU A 117 7.05 -1.54 -18.12
CA LEU A 117 8.27 -1.49 -18.92
C LEU A 117 8.11 -0.49 -20.07
N SER A 118 6.94 -0.49 -20.71
CA SER A 118 6.59 0.45 -21.77
C SER A 118 5.07 0.52 -21.94
N VAL A 119 4.53 1.74 -22.04
CA VAL A 119 3.11 1.96 -22.37
C VAL A 119 2.73 1.44 -23.76
N LEU A 120 3.72 1.21 -24.63
CA LEU A 120 3.54 0.66 -25.99
C LEU A 120 3.75 -0.86 -26.07
N SER A 121 3.82 -1.55 -24.93
CA SER A 121 4.10 -3.00 -24.87
C SER A 121 2.96 -3.90 -25.32
N GLY A 122 1.74 -3.37 -25.44
CA GLY A 122 0.53 -4.17 -25.68
C GLY A 122 0.00 -4.89 -24.44
N GLY A 123 0.43 -4.50 -23.23
CA GLY A 123 -0.06 -5.09 -21.98
C GLY A 123 -1.53 -4.79 -21.67
N ASP A 124 -2.08 -3.73 -22.25
CA ASP A 124 -3.51 -3.39 -22.25
C ASP A 124 -4.36 -4.53 -22.85
N LYS A 125 -3.90 -5.13 -23.96
CA LYS A 125 -4.55 -6.30 -24.56
C LYS A 125 -4.59 -7.49 -23.60
N TRP A 126 -3.51 -7.73 -22.85
CA TRP A 126 -3.46 -8.83 -21.88
C TRP A 126 -4.44 -8.63 -20.72
N ILE A 127 -4.61 -7.39 -20.24
CA ILE A 127 -5.59 -7.05 -19.22
C ILE A 127 -7.01 -7.24 -19.76
N HIS A 128 -7.28 -6.81 -20.99
CA HIS A 128 -8.55 -7.07 -21.66
C HIS A 128 -8.84 -8.56 -21.82
N ASP A 129 -7.87 -9.35 -22.29
CA ASP A 129 -8.03 -10.79 -22.49
C ASP A 129 -8.23 -11.52 -21.15
N ALA A 130 -7.58 -11.07 -20.06
CA ALA A 130 -7.84 -11.55 -18.71
C ALA A 130 -9.29 -11.29 -18.27
N ALA A 131 -9.81 -10.09 -18.53
CA ALA A 131 -11.20 -9.73 -18.22
C ALA A 131 -12.19 -10.58 -19.04
N MET A 132 -11.92 -10.79 -20.33
CA MET A 132 -12.71 -11.68 -21.19
C MET A 132 -12.66 -13.15 -20.73
N ALA A 133 -11.55 -13.58 -20.13
CA ALA A 133 -11.39 -14.89 -19.52
C ALA A 133 -12.05 -15.00 -18.12
N GLY A 134 -12.78 -13.97 -17.66
CA GLY A 134 -13.55 -14.02 -16.43
C GLY A 134 -12.80 -13.50 -15.19
N ASN A 135 -11.64 -12.84 -15.34
CA ASN A 135 -10.90 -12.30 -14.19
C ASN A 135 -11.59 -11.04 -13.62
N PRO A 136 -12.15 -11.07 -12.40
CA PRO A 136 -12.90 -9.93 -11.86
C PRO A 136 -12.01 -8.71 -11.55
N TYR A 137 -10.73 -8.93 -11.23
CA TYR A 137 -9.77 -7.85 -10.96
C TYR A 137 -9.32 -7.14 -12.24
N ALA A 138 -9.25 -7.86 -13.36
CA ALA A 138 -9.00 -7.28 -14.66
C ALA A 138 -10.23 -6.50 -15.15
N MET A 139 -11.44 -7.05 -14.98
CA MET A 139 -12.68 -6.33 -15.29
C MET A 139 -12.76 -5.01 -14.54
N ARG A 140 -12.48 -5.01 -13.23
CA ARG A 140 -12.52 -3.80 -12.42
C ARG A 140 -11.52 -2.72 -12.87
N ARG A 141 -10.35 -3.11 -13.39
CA ARG A 141 -9.37 -2.17 -13.98
C ARG A 141 -9.84 -1.53 -15.28
N LEU A 142 -10.78 -2.16 -15.97
CA LEU A 142 -11.35 -1.65 -17.23
C LEU A 142 -12.57 -0.73 -17.01
N VAL A 143 -12.92 -0.43 -15.76
CA VAL A 143 -13.97 0.55 -15.44
C VAL A 143 -13.36 1.96 -15.57
N PRO A 144 -13.97 2.88 -16.34
CA PRO A 144 -13.61 4.30 -16.38
C PRO A 144 -13.57 4.93 -14.98
N ALA A 145 -12.81 6.02 -14.80
CA ALA A 145 -12.32 6.52 -13.51
C ALA A 145 -13.35 6.50 -12.33
N GLY A 146 -12.87 6.09 -11.14
CA GLY A 146 -13.63 6.13 -9.88
C GLY A 146 -13.19 5.12 -8.81
N GLU A 147 -12.56 4.00 -9.19
CA GLU A 147 -12.28 2.89 -8.25
C GLU A 147 -10.87 2.25 -8.31
N THR A 148 -10.00 2.63 -9.26
CA THR A 148 -8.63 2.10 -9.39
C THR A 148 -7.59 3.22 -9.46
N LEU A 149 -6.37 2.96 -8.96
CA LEU A 149 -5.26 3.93 -8.91
C LEU A 149 -4.69 4.35 -10.28
N GLN A 150 -5.02 3.60 -11.33
CA GLN A 150 -4.72 3.96 -12.72
C GLN A 150 -6.02 4.42 -13.38
N ASP A 151 -6.02 5.64 -13.91
CA ASP A 151 -7.06 6.10 -14.82
C ASP A 151 -7.07 5.16 -16.02
N CYS A 152 -8.06 4.26 -16.09
CA CYS A 152 -8.22 3.29 -17.16
C CYS A 152 -8.02 3.97 -18.53
N GLU A 153 -8.63 5.15 -18.69
CA GLU A 153 -8.64 5.93 -19.92
C GLU A 153 -7.24 6.32 -20.40
N TRP A 154 -6.26 6.46 -19.51
CA TRP A 154 -4.90 6.87 -19.85
C TRP A 154 -4.05 5.71 -20.38
N TYR A 155 -4.29 4.49 -19.88
CA TYR A 155 -3.40 3.34 -20.11
C TYR A 155 -4.04 2.20 -20.87
N LEU A 156 -5.34 2.00 -20.71
CA LEU A 156 -6.12 0.90 -21.29
C LEU A 156 -7.04 1.38 -22.42
N GLY A 157 -7.20 2.71 -22.56
CA GLY A 157 -7.73 3.38 -23.74
C GLY A 157 -9.09 2.84 -24.18
N SER A 158 -9.13 2.23 -25.37
CA SER A 158 -10.36 1.75 -26.00
C SER A 158 -11.03 0.56 -25.28
N TYR A 159 -10.37 -0.08 -24.33
CA TYR A 159 -10.94 -1.20 -23.58
C TYR A 159 -11.75 -0.77 -22.36
N CYS A 160 -11.70 0.52 -21.99
CA CYS A 160 -12.42 1.06 -20.85
C CYS A 160 -13.91 1.19 -21.16
N ASP A 161 -14.75 0.61 -20.30
CA ASP A 161 -16.20 0.61 -20.46
C ASP A 161 -16.88 0.44 -19.09
N ASP A 162 -17.88 1.27 -18.78
CA ASP A 162 -18.67 1.17 -17.55
C ASP A 162 -19.36 -0.20 -17.40
N ALA A 163 -19.64 -0.89 -18.51
CA ALA A 163 -20.21 -2.24 -18.52
C ALA A 163 -19.33 -3.28 -17.81
N TRP A 164 -18.03 -3.00 -17.63
CA TRP A 164 -17.16 -3.87 -16.84
C TRP A 164 -17.49 -3.86 -15.35
N ALA A 165 -18.12 -2.80 -14.82
CA ALA A 165 -18.44 -2.71 -13.40
C ALA A 165 -19.46 -3.78 -12.98
N ASP A 166 -20.52 -3.96 -13.76
CA ASP A 166 -21.53 -5.00 -13.49
C ASP A 166 -20.94 -6.40 -13.68
N LYS A 167 -20.14 -6.62 -14.73
CA LYS A 167 -19.43 -7.89 -14.96
C LYS A 167 -18.48 -8.25 -13.82
N ALA A 168 -17.71 -7.29 -13.33
CA ALA A 168 -16.80 -7.48 -12.19
C ALA A 168 -17.59 -7.88 -10.94
N ARG A 169 -18.71 -7.19 -10.67
CA ARG A 169 -19.59 -7.49 -9.53
C ARG A 169 -20.15 -8.91 -9.60
N GLU A 170 -20.66 -9.31 -10.76
CA GLU A 170 -21.16 -10.67 -11.00
C GLU A 170 -20.06 -11.72 -10.82
N ALA A 171 -18.88 -11.48 -11.39
CA ALA A 171 -17.74 -12.39 -11.29
C ALA A 171 -17.25 -12.54 -9.83
N PHE A 172 -17.20 -11.45 -9.05
CA PHE A 172 -16.90 -11.54 -7.62
C PHE A 172 -17.96 -12.32 -6.85
N GLN A 173 -19.25 -12.12 -7.15
CA GLN A 173 -20.33 -12.90 -6.52
C GLN A 173 -20.21 -14.39 -6.82
N GLN A 174 -19.95 -14.77 -8.07
CA GLN A 174 -19.75 -16.17 -8.46
C GLN A 174 -18.53 -16.77 -7.74
N ARG A 175 -17.42 -16.04 -7.67
CA ARG A 175 -16.21 -16.47 -6.96
C ARG A 175 -16.47 -16.69 -5.47
N LEU A 176 -17.23 -15.81 -4.83
CA LEU A 176 -17.61 -15.94 -3.41
C LEU A 176 -18.66 -17.02 -3.16
N GLN A 177 -19.51 -17.35 -4.13
CA GLN A 177 -20.39 -18.53 -4.03
C GLN A 177 -19.59 -19.84 -4.08
N ALA A 178 -18.56 -19.89 -4.92
CA ALA A 178 -17.70 -21.06 -5.07
C ALA A 178 -16.71 -21.21 -3.90
N ASN A 179 -16.15 -20.10 -3.42
CA ASN A 179 -15.26 -20.05 -2.27
C ASN A 179 -15.68 -18.91 -1.34
N PRO A 180 -16.58 -19.18 -0.38
CA PRO A 180 -17.01 -18.17 0.57
C PRO A 180 -15.85 -17.53 1.31
N ASP A 181 -14.78 -18.28 1.62
CA ASP A 181 -13.64 -17.85 2.44
C ASP A 181 -12.58 -17.02 1.67
N ASP A 182 -12.83 -16.69 0.39
CA ASP A 182 -11.97 -15.82 -0.41
C ASP A 182 -12.01 -14.37 0.11
N VAL A 183 -11.19 -14.09 1.12
CA VAL A 183 -11.13 -12.80 1.81
C VAL A 183 -10.71 -11.66 0.89
N LEU A 184 -9.82 -11.92 -0.08
CA LEU A 184 -9.38 -10.93 -1.05
C LEU A 184 -10.54 -10.51 -1.95
N SER A 185 -11.27 -11.47 -2.52
CA SER A 185 -12.42 -11.20 -3.38
C SER A 185 -13.56 -10.54 -2.61
N ARG A 186 -13.77 -10.95 -1.36
CA ARG A 186 -14.78 -10.34 -0.48
C ARG A 186 -14.45 -8.87 -0.23
N TYR A 187 -13.19 -8.56 0.07
CA TYR A 187 -12.73 -7.19 0.22
C TYR A 187 -12.87 -6.42 -1.10
N ALA A 188 -12.37 -6.98 -2.21
CA ALA A 188 -12.38 -6.38 -3.55
C ALA A 188 -13.78 -5.99 -4.04
N ALA A 189 -14.79 -6.80 -3.72
CA ALA A 189 -16.17 -6.59 -4.15
C ALA A 189 -16.82 -5.35 -3.51
N SER A 190 -16.35 -4.93 -2.33
CA SER A 190 -16.92 -3.81 -1.57
C SER A 190 -15.99 -2.61 -1.44
N MET A 191 -14.67 -2.84 -1.43
CA MET A 191 -13.64 -1.88 -1.03
C MET A 191 -13.91 -1.17 0.30
N ASP A 192 -14.74 -1.77 1.14
CA ASP A 192 -15.19 -1.18 2.39
C ASP A 192 -14.04 -1.20 3.40
N ALA A 193 -13.64 -0.01 3.83
CA ALA A 193 -12.57 0.17 4.82
C ALA A 193 -12.87 -0.54 6.14
N ASP A 194 -14.15 -0.70 6.50
CA ASP A 194 -14.59 -1.34 7.73
C ASP A 194 -14.35 -2.86 7.71
N ARG A 195 -14.14 -3.45 6.51
CA ARG A 195 -13.76 -4.86 6.34
C ARG A 195 -12.28 -5.13 6.63
N ALA A 196 -11.49 -4.13 7.00
CA ALA A 196 -10.09 -4.32 7.40
C ALA A 196 -9.96 -5.28 8.60
N ALA A 197 -10.89 -5.24 9.55
CA ALA A 197 -10.91 -6.15 10.69
C ALA A 197 -11.12 -7.62 10.28
N GLU A 198 -12.11 -7.83 9.40
CA GLU A 198 -12.41 -9.14 8.82
C GLU A 198 -11.22 -9.70 8.03
N ALA A 199 -10.58 -8.85 7.20
CA ALA A 199 -9.39 -9.20 6.44
C ALA A 199 -8.22 -9.58 7.36
N ALA A 200 -7.98 -8.80 8.41
CA ALA A 200 -6.93 -9.04 9.39
C ALA A 200 -7.08 -10.36 10.15
N LYS A 201 -8.31 -10.81 10.46
CA LYS A 201 -8.55 -12.15 11.06
C LYS A 201 -8.01 -13.29 10.21
N GLN A 202 -8.06 -13.12 8.88
CA GLN A 202 -7.52 -14.07 7.90
C GLN A 202 -6.07 -13.75 7.51
N LYS A 203 -5.40 -12.86 8.26
CA LYS A 203 -4.03 -12.40 8.05
C LYS A 203 -3.81 -11.67 6.72
N TYR A 204 -4.89 -11.21 6.09
CA TYR A 204 -4.82 -10.32 4.93
C TYR A 204 -4.74 -8.87 5.41
N TYR A 205 -3.50 -8.38 5.58
CA TYR A 205 -3.24 -7.09 6.22
C TYR A 205 -3.22 -5.88 5.27
N ALA A 206 -3.19 -6.09 3.95
CA ALA A 206 -3.02 -5.01 2.98
C ALA A 206 -4.06 -3.87 3.12
N PRO A 207 -5.37 -4.14 3.34
CA PRO A 207 -6.36 -3.07 3.56
C PRO A 207 -6.06 -2.19 4.77
N MET A 208 -5.72 -2.82 5.90
CA MET A 208 -5.38 -2.11 7.13
C MET A 208 -4.09 -1.31 6.97
N VAL A 209 -3.05 -1.91 6.39
CA VAL A 209 -1.74 -1.27 6.24
C VAL A 209 -1.79 -0.12 5.23
N LYS A 210 -2.60 -0.24 4.16
CA LYS A 210 -2.85 0.87 3.22
C LYS A 210 -3.48 2.07 3.92
N GLN A 211 -4.39 1.85 4.86
CA GLN A 211 -4.96 2.91 5.68
C GLN A 211 -3.89 3.46 6.64
N ALA A 212 -3.14 2.60 7.34
CA ALA A 212 -2.05 2.99 8.23
C ALA A 212 -1.00 3.89 7.56
N LEU A 213 -0.73 3.71 6.25
CA LEU A 213 0.16 4.58 5.48
C LEU A 213 -0.30 6.05 5.47
N ARG A 214 -1.61 6.32 5.47
CA ARG A 214 -2.15 7.69 5.57
C ARG A 214 -1.85 8.30 6.94
N TYR A 215 -2.00 7.52 8.00
CA TYR A 215 -1.63 7.95 9.35
C TYR A 215 -0.12 8.17 9.50
N ALA A 216 0.70 7.34 8.87
CA ALA A 216 2.15 7.52 8.88
C ALA A 216 2.53 8.88 8.27
N ARG A 217 1.92 9.26 7.15
CA ARG A 217 2.11 10.59 6.53
C ARG A 217 1.62 11.73 7.44
N ALA A 218 0.45 11.56 8.07
CA ALA A 218 -0.06 12.55 9.02
C ALA A 218 0.85 12.69 10.26
N TYR A 219 1.43 11.60 10.75
CA TYR A 219 2.40 11.60 11.85
C TYR A 219 3.68 12.34 11.46
N GLU A 220 4.21 12.06 10.27
CA GLU A 220 5.40 12.76 9.74
C GLU A 220 5.15 14.27 9.54
N ALA A 221 3.93 14.65 9.17
CA ALA A 221 3.48 16.04 9.06
C ALA A 221 3.22 16.72 10.43
N GLY A 222 3.24 15.98 11.53
CA GLY A 222 2.90 16.49 12.87
C GLY A 222 1.41 16.73 13.09
N GLU A 223 0.56 16.14 12.25
CA GLU A 223 -0.91 16.28 12.28
C GLU A 223 -1.59 15.16 13.09
N LEU A 224 -0.87 14.07 13.39
CA LEU A 224 -1.37 12.95 14.17
C LEU A 224 -0.97 13.07 15.65
N SER A 225 -1.93 12.87 16.56
CA SER A 225 -1.65 12.85 17.99
C SER A 225 -0.76 11.66 18.37
N GLU A 226 0.03 11.80 19.45
CA GLU A 226 0.86 10.71 19.94
C GLU A 226 0.02 9.49 20.36
N ALA A 227 -1.16 9.71 20.96
CA ALA A 227 -2.08 8.64 21.35
C ALA A 227 -2.58 7.85 20.14
N ASP A 228 -2.94 8.53 19.04
CA ASP A 228 -3.38 7.86 17.82
C ASP A 228 -2.21 7.17 17.11
N ALA A 229 -1.03 7.78 17.12
CA ALA A 229 0.18 7.15 16.59
C ALA A 229 0.51 5.83 17.30
N ILE A 230 0.32 5.76 18.63
CA ILE A 230 0.51 4.51 19.41
C ILE A 230 -0.49 3.43 18.97
N LYS A 231 -1.75 3.78 18.70
CA LYS A 231 -2.75 2.84 18.17
C LYS A 231 -2.31 2.31 16.79
N VAL A 232 -1.88 3.19 15.89
CA VAL A 232 -1.38 2.79 14.56
C VAL A 232 -0.18 1.86 14.68
N VAL A 233 0.79 2.17 15.54
CA VAL A 233 1.94 1.30 15.82
C VAL A 233 1.50 -0.07 16.33
N THR A 234 0.48 -0.13 17.18
CA THR A 234 -0.06 -1.39 17.71
C THR A 234 -0.63 -2.26 16.59
N LEU A 235 -1.41 -1.67 15.68
CA LEU A 235 -1.95 -2.36 14.50
C LEU A 235 -0.86 -2.82 13.53
N LEU A 236 0.13 -1.98 13.26
CA LEU A 236 1.25 -2.34 12.40
C LEU A 236 2.10 -3.47 12.99
N LYS A 237 2.29 -3.50 14.32
CA LYS A 237 2.98 -4.60 15.01
C LYS A 237 2.25 -5.93 14.83
N MET A 238 0.92 -5.93 14.83
CA MET A 238 0.14 -7.14 14.54
C MET A 238 0.45 -7.70 13.14
N ALA A 239 0.44 -6.85 12.11
CA ALA A 239 0.78 -7.27 10.75
C ALA A 239 2.27 -7.70 10.64
N ALA A 240 3.18 -6.99 11.31
CA ALA A 240 4.59 -7.32 11.34
C ALA A 240 4.86 -8.67 12.05
N ASN A 241 4.11 -8.99 13.10
CA ASN A 241 4.20 -10.27 13.81
C ASN A 241 3.87 -11.45 12.88
N ASP A 242 2.96 -11.27 11.92
CA ASP A 242 2.62 -12.24 10.87
C ASP A 242 3.48 -12.09 9.60
N ASN A 243 4.62 -11.41 9.69
CA ASN A 243 5.60 -11.27 8.62
C ASN A 243 5.17 -10.42 7.42
N PHE A 244 4.26 -9.46 7.61
CA PHE A 244 3.88 -8.52 6.56
C PHE A 244 4.95 -7.41 6.37
N PRO A 245 5.74 -7.40 5.27
CA PRO A 245 6.94 -6.57 5.18
C PRO A 245 6.68 -5.06 5.16
N LEU A 246 5.60 -4.63 4.51
CA LEU A 246 5.25 -3.20 4.44
C LEU A 246 4.94 -2.62 5.82
N ALA A 247 4.32 -3.39 6.72
CA ALA A 247 4.07 -2.92 8.07
C ALA A 247 5.38 -2.68 8.84
N MET A 248 6.37 -3.55 8.64
CA MET A 248 7.71 -3.40 9.22
C MET A 248 8.42 -2.16 8.69
N ASP A 249 8.30 -1.90 7.38
CA ASP A 249 8.89 -0.72 6.76
C ASP A 249 8.27 0.58 7.29
N ILE A 250 6.95 0.67 7.39
CA ILE A 250 6.25 1.84 7.96
C ILE A 250 6.63 2.05 9.42
N LEU A 251 6.72 0.97 10.21
CA LEU A 251 7.18 1.03 11.61
C LEU A 251 8.58 1.62 11.71
N ALA A 252 9.51 1.18 10.85
CA ALA A 252 10.89 1.62 10.86
C ALA A 252 11.10 3.01 10.26
N GLY A 253 10.36 3.38 9.21
CA GLY A 253 10.52 4.65 8.51
C GLY A 253 9.83 5.80 9.23
N SER A 254 8.55 5.63 9.54
CA SER A 254 7.71 6.72 10.06
C SER A 254 7.63 6.74 11.58
N PHE A 255 7.57 5.57 12.21
CA PHE A 255 7.31 5.46 13.66
C PHE A 255 8.54 5.12 14.51
N TYR A 256 9.77 5.23 13.98
CA TYR A 256 11.00 4.90 14.70
C TYR A 256 11.15 5.63 16.05
N LYS A 257 10.64 6.86 16.18
CA LYS A 257 10.67 7.62 17.44
C LYS A 257 9.83 6.98 18.55
N ILE A 258 8.75 6.29 18.17
CA ILE A 258 7.83 5.63 19.11
C ILE A 258 8.37 4.24 19.49
N ILE A 259 8.87 3.48 18.50
CA ILE A 259 9.33 2.10 18.72
C ILE A 259 10.79 2.00 19.19
N GLY A 260 11.58 3.07 19.04
CA GLY A 260 13.00 3.11 19.36
C GLY A 260 13.90 2.56 18.24
N PHE A 261 15.17 2.97 18.29
CA PHE A 261 16.19 2.64 17.28
C PHE A 261 16.35 1.14 17.05
N GLU A 262 16.51 0.35 18.11
CA GLU A 262 16.78 -1.09 18.01
C GLU A 262 15.65 -1.82 17.26
N MET A 263 14.40 -1.54 17.61
CA MET A 263 13.24 -2.13 16.96
C MET A 263 13.05 -1.63 15.53
N ALA A 264 13.29 -0.34 15.28
CA ALA A 264 13.24 0.20 13.92
C ALA A 264 14.28 -0.47 13.01
N ASN A 265 15.52 -0.63 13.50
CA ASN A 265 16.60 -1.29 12.77
C ASN A 265 16.28 -2.78 12.54
N PHE A 266 15.72 -3.47 13.54
CA PHE A 266 15.24 -4.84 13.40
C PHE A 266 14.17 -4.98 12.31
N TYR A 267 13.12 -4.16 12.35
CA TYR A 267 12.04 -4.22 11.37
C TYR A 267 12.50 -3.85 9.96
N ALA A 268 13.32 -2.80 9.80
CA ALA A 268 13.87 -2.43 8.50
C ALA A 268 14.68 -3.57 7.88
N LYS A 269 15.59 -4.18 8.65
CA LYS A 269 16.40 -5.31 8.20
C LYS A 269 15.52 -6.55 7.93
N ARG A 270 14.53 -6.84 8.77
CA ARG A 270 13.60 -7.97 8.57
C ARG A 270 12.78 -7.81 7.30
N ALA A 271 12.22 -6.62 7.03
CA ALA A 271 11.49 -6.33 5.79
C ALA A 271 12.36 -6.60 4.55
N PHE A 272 13.64 -6.19 4.60
CA PHE A 272 14.61 -6.46 3.55
C PHE A 272 14.78 -7.95 3.28
N HIS A 273 14.98 -8.74 4.35
CA HIS A 273 15.11 -10.19 4.27
C HIS A 273 13.82 -10.90 3.83
N LEU A 274 12.65 -10.26 3.98
CA LEU A 274 11.38 -10.77 3.46
C LEU A 274 11.12 -10.33 2.01
N GLY A 275 12.10 -9.71 1.35
CA GLY A 275 12.00 -9.35 -0.07
C GLY A 275 11.33 -7.99 -0.33
N PHE A 276 11.15 -7.14 0.69
CA PHE A 276 10.69 -5.75 0.54
C PHE A 276 11.89 -4.79 0.53
N ASN A 277 11.92 -3.82 -0.39
CA ASN A 277 13.01 -2.85 -0.45
C ASN A 277 12.89 -1.74 0.61
N SER A 278 13.23 -2.07 1.85
CA SER A 278 13.21 -1.16 3.02
C SER A 278 14.50 -0.36 3.18
N LEU A 279 15.28 -0.22 2.10
CA LEU A 279 16.59 0.43 2.16
C LEU A 279 16.51 1.86 2.70
N ASP A 280 15.46 2.59 2.31
CA ASP A 280 15.28 3.97 2.75
C ASP A 280 15.06 4.04 4.26
N ALA A 281 14.30 3.11 4.85
CA ALA A 281 14.16 2.99 6.30
C ALA A 281 15.48 2.59 6.99
N ILE A 282 16.26 1.65 6.42
CA ILE A 282 17.58 1.28 6.94
C ILE A 282 18.50 2.50 6.97
N ILE A 283 18.58 3.27 5.88
CA ILE A 283 19.39 4.48 5.80
C ILE A 283 18.89 5.52 6.82
N LEU A 284 17.58 5.75 6.87
CA LEU A 284 16.95 6.76 7.73
C LEU A 284 17.26 6.53 9.21
N VAL A 285 17.05 5.30 9.69
CA VAL A 285 17.24 4.93 11.10
C VAL A 285 18.71 5.09 11.49
N ASN A 286 19.64 4.75 10.60
CA ASN A 286 21.08 4.87 10.85
C ASN A 286 21.61 6.31 10.73
N ILE A 287 21.03 7.16 9.87
CA ILE A 287 21.42 8.57 9.74
C ILE A 287 20.78 9.46 10.82
N LYS A 288 19.52 9.26 11.21
CA LYS A 288 18.82 10.21 12.10
C LYS A 288 19.24 10.09 13.57
N GLU A 289 19.68 8.92 14.04
CA GLU A 289 20.22 8.74 15.39
C GLU A 289 21.73 9.05 15.49
N TRP A 290 22.34 9.45 14.37
CA TRP A 290 23.73 9.91 14.23
C TRP A 290 24.19 11.06 15.13
N PRO A 291 23.36 12.04 15.55
CA PRO A 291 23.86 13.20 16.33
C PRO A 291 24.51 12.83 17.67
N LYS A 292 24.48 11.55 18.08
CA LYS A 292 25.16 11.02 19.28
C LYS A 292 26.60 10.55 19.05
N GLY A 293 27.14 10.65 17.83
CA GLY A 293 28.59 10.63 17.55
C GLY A 293 29.32 9.28 17.69
N THR A 294 28.65 8.13 17.69
CA THR A 294 29.31 6.83 17.92
C THR A 294 28.58 5.65 17.28
N ASN A 295 28.65 5.47 15.95
CA ASN A 295 28.52 4.11 15.39
C ASN A 295 28.99 3.95 13.91
N ARG A 296 30.30 4.03 13.64
CA ARG A 296 30.85 3.70 12.31
C ARG A 296 30.45 2.28 11.87
N ASP A 297 30.35 1.35 12.82
CA ASP A 297 30.02 -0.05 12.56
C ASP A 297 28.59 -0.21 12.00
N GLU A 298 27.59 0.47 12.56
CA GLU A 298 26.22 0.44 12.02
C GLU A 298 26.12 1.08 10.63
N MET A 299 26.92 2.12 10.34
CA MET A 299 26.97 2.68 8.98
C MET A 299 27.63 1.72 7.98
N LEU A 300 28.65 0.97 8.39
CA LEU A 300 29.24 -0.10 7.57
C LEU A 300 28.24 -1.25 7.35
N VAL A 301 27.40 -1.54 8.34
CA VAL A 301 26.26 -2.46 8.18
C VAL A 301 25.27 -1.89 7.15
N ALA A 302 24.87 -0.63 7.26
CA ALA A 302 23.98 0.01 6.28
C ALA A 302 24.58 0.02 4.86
N LEU A 303 25.89 0.25 4.72
CA LEU A 303 26.61 0.15 3.44
C LEU A 303 26.51 -1.26 2.82
N SER A 304 26.50 -2.31 3.65
CA SER A 304 26.30 -3.69 3.19
C SER A 304 24.89 -3.89 2.61
N TYR A 305 23.87 -3.29 3.22
CA TYR A 305 22.49 -3.31 2.71
C TYR A 305 22.33 -2.48 1.43
N ILE A 306 23.05 -1.37 1.30
CA ILE A 306 23.09 -0.60 0.04
C ILE A 306 23.62 -1.49 -1.09
N TYR A 307 24.78 -2.12 -0.92
CA TYR A 307 25.33 -3.00 -1.94
C TYR A 307 24.43 -4.22 -2.21
N ALA A 308 23.73 -4.73 -1.20
CA ALA A 308 22.75 -5.78 -1.38
C ALA A 308 21.58 -5.29 -2.26
N ALA A 309 21.05 -4.10 -1.99
CA ALA A 309 19.95 -3.50 -2.73
C ALA A 309 20.33 -3.13 -4.16
N GLU A 310 21.55 -2.64 -4.39
CA GLU A 310 22.04 -2.34 -5.74
C GLU A 310 22.09 -3.61 -6.60
N LYS A 311 22.53 -4.73 -6.02
CA LYS A 311 22.62 -6.00 -6.74
C LYS A 311 21.26 -6.69 -6.88
N TYR A 312 20.43 -6.66 -5.84
CA TYR A 312 19.18 -7.42 -5.77
C TYR A 312 17.97 -6.64 -6.30
N TYR A 313 17.76 -5.42 -5.81
CA TYR A 313 16.66 -4.54 -6.23
C TYR A 313 17.03 -3.63 -7.40
N ARG A 314 18.26 -3.73 -7.92
CA ARG A 314 18.78 -2.94 -9.05
C ARG A 314 18.70 -1.41 -8.81
N ARG A 315 18.75 -0.98 -7.55
CA ARG A 315 18.94 0.44 -7.20
C ARG A 315 20.35 0.87 -7.65
N ARG A 316 20.54 2.16 -7.95
CA ARG A 316 21.82 2.66 -8.47
C ARG A 316 22.31 3.82 -7.63
N ASN A 317 23.63 3.87 -7.44
CA ASN A 317 24.35 5.01 -6.91
C ASN A 317 23.77 5.47 -5.57
N LEU A 318 23.65 4.59 -4.57
CA LEU A 318 23.20 5.03 -3.22
C LEU A 318 24.35 5.04 -2.21
N ASP A 319 25.47 4.39 -2.53
CA ASP A 319 26.65 4.30 -1.66
C ASP A 319 27.32 5.67 -1.43
N PHE A 320 27.29 6.57 -2.41
CA PHE A 320 27.87 7.90 -2.28
C PHE A 320 27.29 8.72 -1.13
N ILE A 321 26.02 8.50 -0.75
CA ILE A 321 25.35 9.22 0.34
C ILE A 321 26.00 8.82 1.67
N ILE A 322 26.06 7.52 1.96
CA ILE A 322 26.60 6.98 3.21
C ILE A 322 28.11 7.17 3.30
N ILE A 323 28.85 6.95 2.20
CA ILE A 323 30.30 7.16 2.16
C ILE A 323 30.62 8.64 2.41
N GLY A 324 29.90 9.55 1.73
CA GLY A 324 30.10 10.99 1.91
C GLY A 324 29.87 11.46 3.34
N ASP A 325 28.91 10.87 4.05
CA ASP A 325 28.65 11.21 5.46
C ASP A 325 29.65 10.56 6.43
N LEU A 326 30.08 9.32 6.17
CA LEU A 326 31.16 8.65 6.91
C LEU A 326 32.47 9.44 6.84
N ASP A 327 32.80 9.95 5.65
CA ASP A 327 34.04 10.70 5.40
C ASP A 327 34.03 12.09 6.06
N LYS A 328 32.86 12.69 6.28
CA LYS A 328 32.73 13.97 7.03
C LYS A 328 32.90 13.79 8.53
N GLY A 329 32.52 12.63 9.07
CA GLY A 329 32.51 12.34 10.51
C GLY A 329 33.79 11.72 11.07
N GLY A 330 34.78 11.40 10.23
CA GLY A 330 36.00 10.71 10.68
C GLY A 330 36.95 10.33 9.55
N ALA A 331 37.69 9.23 9.72
CA ALA A 331 38.59 8.72 8.70
C ALA A 331 37.79 8.25 7.46
N PRO A 332 38.30 8.48 6.24
CA PRO A 332 37.63 8.04 5.03
C PRO A 332 37.32 6.54 5.03
N VAL A 333 36.25 6.12 4.37
CA VAL A 333 35.95 4.70 4.19
C VAL A 333 37.06 4.02 3.40
N SER A 334 37.71 3.03 4.01
CA SER A 334 38.83 2.31 3.41
C SER A 334 38.36 1.31 2.35
N LYS A 335 39.26 0.94 1.44
CA LYS A 335 39.00 -0.13 0.47
C LYS A 335 38.68 -1.47 1.13
N VAL A 336 39.26 -1.73 2.31
CA VAL A 336 39.02 -2.97 3.08
C VAL A 336 37.58 -3.00 3.60
N GLU A 337 37.09 -1.89 4.14
CA GLU A 337 35.70 -1.77 4.61
C GLU A 337 34.70 -1.91 3.46
N ILE A 338 34.99 -1.30 2.30
CA ILE A 338 34.17 -1.47 1.09
C ILE A 338 34.12 -2.94 0.65
N SER A 339 35.27 -3.61 0.61
CA SER A 339 35.34 -5.03 0.25
C SER A 339 34.57 -5.90 1.25
N ALA A 340 34.69 -5.64 2.55
CA ALA A 340 33.94 -6.35 3.58
C ALA A 340 32.43 -6.15 3.43
N ALA A 341 31.98 -4.91 3.20
CA ALA A 341 30.56 -4.61 2.99
C ALA A 341 29.99 -5.32 1.75
N LYS A 342 30.77 -5.42 0.66
CA LYS A 342 30.36 -6.16 -0.55
C LYS A 342 30.28 -7.67 -0.34
N GLU A 343 31.16 -8.26 0.46
CA GLU A 343 31.03 -9.69 0.83
C GLU A 343 29.81 -9.91 1.73
N GLN A 344 29.60 -9.05 2.72
CA GLN A 344 28.42 -9.12 3.58
C GLN A 344 27.12 -8.94 2.78
N ALA A 345 27.11 -8.09 1.75
CA ALA A 345 25.98 -7.93 0.85
C ALA A 345 25.60 -9.24 0.14
N LYS A 346 26.58 -10.06 -0.27
CA LYS A 346 26.30 -11.37 -0.89
C LYS A 346 25.62 -12.31 0.11
N LYS A 347 26.07 -12.29 1.37
CA LYS A 347 25.45 -13.08 2.45
C LYS A 347 24.01 -12.64 2.70
N ILE A 348 23.78 -11.32 2.83
CA ILE A 348 22.43 -10.75 2.97
C ILE A 348 21.52 -11.24 1.85
N ILE A 349 21.97 -11.16 0.58
CA ILE A 349 21.17 -11.61 -0.57
C ILE A 349 20.83 -13.10 -0.48
N SER A 350 21.74 -13.95 -0.01
CA SER A 350 21.50 -15.39 0.12
C SER A 350 20.53 -15.75 1.25
N GLU A 351 20.30 -14.83 2.19
CA GLU A 351 19.39 -15.01 3.33
C GLU A 351 17.97 -14.51 3.03
N ILE A 352 17.78 -13.77 1.93
CA ILE A 352 16.45 -13.25 1.55
C ILE A 352 15.50 -14.42 1.28
N THR A 353 14.39 -14.43 2.01
CA THR A 353 13.28 -15.37 1.84
C THR A 353 12.02 -14.58 1.49
N PRO A 354 11.70 -14.43 0.20
CA PRO A 354 10.67 -13.50 -0.24
C PRO A 354 9.27 -13.90 0.22
N VAL A 355 8.54 -12.93 0.76
CA VAL A 355 7.10 -13.03 1.07
C VAL A 355 6.36 -12.18 0.06
N ILE A 356 5.32 -12.75 -0.58
CA ILE A 356 4.47 -11.98 -1.49
C ILE A 356 3.55 -11.08 -0.65
N TYR A 357 3.69 -9.77 -0.84
CA TYR A 357 2.91 -8.74 -0.14
C TYR A 357 2.08 -7.85 -1.08
N ILE A 358 2.19 -8.08 -2.39
CA ILE A 358 1.36 -7.47 -3.41
C ILE A 358 0.19 -8.37 -3.75
N ASP A 359 -0.91 -7.77 -4.20
CA ASP A 359 -2.10 -8.46 -4.64
C ASP A 359 -2.80 -7.67 -5.76
N GLU A 360 -3.87 -8.24 -6.31
CA GLU A 360 -4.61 -7.68 -7.43
C GLU A 360 -5.30 -6.35 -7.11
N ILE A 361 -5.39 -5.94 -5.84
CA ILE A 361 -5.91 -4.64 -5.39
C ILE A 361 -4.77 -3.69 -5.07
N TYR A 362 -3.77 -4.18 -4.33
CA TYR A 362 -2.61 -3.42 -3.86
C TYR A 362 -1.32 -3.96 -4.46
N ASP A 363 -1.03 -3.50 -5.66
CA ASP A 363 0.20 -3.83 -6.36
C ASP A 363 1.40 -2.97 -5.90
N VAL A 364 2.53 -3.09 -6.60
CA VAL A 364 3.77 -2.36 -6.27
C VAL A 364 3.57 -0.83 -6.25
N GLU A 365 2.74 -0.28 -7.13
CA GLU A 365 2.50 1.18 -7.20
C GLU A 365 1.60 1.66 -6.07
N SER A 366 0.75 0.77 -5.56
CA SER A 366 -0.15 1.07 -4.45
C SER A 366 0.59 1.50 -3.18
N TYR A 367 1.88 1.26 -3.06
CA TYR A 367 2.67 1.62 -1.89
C TYR A 367 3.59 2.84 -2.09
N ASN A 368 3.50 3.52 -3.24
CA ASN A 368 4.25 4.74 -3.60
C ASN A 368 5.76 4.63 -3.29
N TYR A 369 6.45 3.75 -4.01
CA TYR A 369 7.92 3.77 -4.08
C TYR A 369 8.45 4.79 -5.07
#